data_AF-A0A7C8ZEU7-F1
#
_entry.id   AF-A0A7C8ZEU7-F1
#
_cell.length_a   1.000
_cell.length_b   1.000
_cell.length_c   1.000
_cell.angle_alpha   90.00
_cell.angle_beta   90.00
_cell.angle_gamma   90.00
#
_symmetry.space_group_name_H-M   'P 1'
#
loop_
_entity.id
_entity.type
_entity.pdbx_description
1 polymer ?
#
loop_
_entity_poly.entity_id
_entity_poly.type
_entity_poly.pdbx_seq_one_letter_code
_entity_poly.pdbx_strand_id
1 'polypeptide(L)'
;MTASTQSEASTSSDSTAPTTSSDPGLILSNTDPIRTFLTCFSSNLPDDLRKSAISFSSQPSIPYKSLRSIWVASDPATRPPLSVLLHGSSFLFTSPKPREKSEQLKARLKKLEELAERKAYAELVKDITPKKQTDEPFSSYKDQLGFGCCRRHNWLDLCHAC
;
A
#
# COMPACT_ATOMS: atom_id res chain seq x y z
N MET A 1 18.98 -4.45 -58.48
CA MET A 1 19.11 -4.04 -57.08
C MET A 1 17.93 -3.16 -56.72
N THR A 2 16.91 -3.70 -56.06
CA THR A 2 15.89 -2.90 -55.36
C THR A 2 15.34 -3.74 -54.21
N ALA A 3 15.30 -3.10 -53.04
CA ALA A 3 15.23 -3.69 -51.71
C ALA A 3 13.80 -4.03 -51.26
N SER A 4 13.71 -5.06 -50.42
CA SER A 4 12.55 -5.43 -49.62
C SER A 4 12.18 -4.32 -48.63
N THR A 5 10.88 -4.02 -48.52
CA THR A 5 10.31 -3.25 -47.39
C THR A 5 9.18 -4.09 -46.80
N GLN A 6 9.40 -4.59 -45.59
CA GLN A 6 8.38 -5.21 -44.75
C GLN A 6 7.76 -4.12 -43.86
N SER A 7 6.44 -4.16 -43.70
CA SER A 7 5.67 -3.33 -42.76
C SER A 7 4.74 -4.23 -41.96
N GLU A 8 4.66 -3.94 -40.66
CA GLU A 8 3.50 -4.11 -39.76
C GLU A 8 3.09 -5.56 -39.41
N ALA A 9 2.67 -5.94 -38.20
CA ALA A 9 2.28 -5.22 -37.01
C ALA A 9 2.39 -6.15 -35.77
N SER A 10 2.73 -5.53 -34.64
CA SER A 10 2.10 -5.73 -33.33
C SER A 10 1.93 -7.15 -32.79
N THR A 11 2.99 -7.66 -32.15
CA THR A 11 2.89 -8.71 -31.14
C THR A 11 2.20 -8.15 -29.89
N SER A 12 0.88 -8.32 -29.83
CA SER A 12 0.09 -8.17 -28.59
C SER A 12 0.62 -9.14 -27.55
N SER A 13 1.42 -8.64 -26.63
CA SER A 13 1.87 -9.36 -25.44
C SER A 13 0.71 -9.36 -24.45
N ASP A 14 -0.25 -10.26 -24.69
CA ASP A 14 -1.17 -10.71 -23.65
C ASP A 14 -0.31 -11.28 -22.53
N SER A 15 -0.26 -10.55 -21.41
CA SER A 15 0.42 -11.00 -20.21
C SER A 15 -0.43 -12.12 -19.61
N THR A 16 -0.18 -13.33 -20.08
CA THR A 16 -0.57 -14.58 -19.41
C THR A 16 -0.03 -14.50 -17.98
N ALA A 17 -0.94 -14.17 -17.05
CA ALA A 17 -0.74 -14.44 -15.64
C ALA A 17 -0.29 -15.90 -15.49
N PRO A 18 0.65 -16.22 -14.58
CA PRO A 18 0.82 -17.60 -14.17
C PRO A 18 -0.45 -18.00 -13.43
N THR A 19 -1.39 -18.59 -14.16
CA THR A 19 -2.51 -19.34 -13.62
C THR A 19 -1.92 -20.63 -13.04
N THR A 20 -1.31 -20.55 -11.86
CA THR A 20 -1.09 -21.73 -11.03
C THR A 20 -2.42 -22.03 -10.35
N SER A 21 -3.06 -23.07 -10.85
CA SER A 21 -4.27 -23.68 -10.31
C SER A 21 -4.07 -24.17 -8.87
N SER A 22 -4.26 -23.29 -7.89
CA SER A 22 -4.81 -23.61 -6.57
C SER A 22 -5.08 -22.29 -5.87
N ASP A 23 -6.34 -22.02 -5.52
CA ASP A 23 -6.71 -20.83 -4.75
C ASP A 23 -5.70 -20.58 -3.61
N PRO A 24 -5.03 -19.42 -3.52
CA PRO A 24 -4.27 -19.04 -2.35
C PRO A 24 -5.28 -18.69 -1.24
N GLY A 25 -5.92 -19.72 -0.68
CA GLY A 25 -6.79 -19.61 0.47
C GLY A 25 -6.00 -19.18 1.70
N LEU A 26 -6.69 -19.08 2.84
CA LEU A 26 -6.04 -18.78 4.10
C LEU A 26 -4.98 -19.84 4.44
N ILE A 27 -3.74 -19.39 4.66
CA ILE A 27 -2.62 -20.25 5.05
C ILE A 27 -2.30 -20.00 6.52
N LEU A 28 -2.08 -21.05 7.29
CA LEU A 28 -1.71 -21.00 8.70
C LEU A 28 -0.31 -21.52 8.91
N SER A 29 0.40 -20.95 9.88
CA SER A 29 1.61 -21.57 10.43
C SER A 29 1.27 -22.84 11.20
N ASN A 30 2.09 -23.86 11.00
CA ASN A 30 1.91 -25.16 11.63
C ASN A 30 2.52 -25.14 13.04
N THR A 31 1.67 -24.96 14.05
CA THR A 31 2.04 -24.95 15.46
C THR A 31 1.97 -26.36 16.07
N ASP A 32 2.60 -26.56 17.22
CA ASP A 32 2.63 -27.84 17.93
C ASP A 32 1.24 -28.47 18.22
N PRO A 33 0.19 -27.73 18.63
CA PRO A 33 -1.15 -28.31 18.78
C PRO A 33 -1.73 -28.83 17.46
N ILE A 34 -1.42 -28.17 16.34
CA ILE A 34 -1.85 -28.62 15.01
C ILE A 34 -1.10 -29.90 14.62
N ARG A 35 0.22 -29.96 14.86
CA ARG A 35 1.04 -31.15 14.57
C ARG A 35 0.58 -32.36 15.36
N THR A 36 0.41 -32.19 16.67
CA THR A 36 -0.06 -33.26 17.56
C THR A 36 -1.46 -33.75 17.18
N PHE A 37 -2.37 -32.84 16.83
CA PHE A 37 -3.68 -33.19 16.29
C PHE A 37 -3.57 -34.01 15.00
N LEU A 38 -2.79 -33.55 14.01
CA LEU A 38 -2.64 -34.25 12.74
C LEU A 38 -2.03 -35.66 12.91
N THR A 39 -1.03 -35.82 13.78
CA THR A 39 -0.42 -37.13 14.04
C THR A 39 -1.37 -38.06 14.79
N CYS A 40 -2.02 -37.57 15.86
CA CYS A 40 -2.86 -38.39 16.73
C CYS A 40 -4.17 -38.81 16.05
N PHE A 41 -4.79 -37.93 15.26
CA PHE A 41 -6.07 -38.21 14.62
C PHE A 41 -5.93 -38.87 13.24
N SER A 42 -4.71 -38.94 12.68
CA SER A 42 -4.47 -39.59 11.38
C SER A 42 -4.95 -41.05 11.30
N SER A 43 -4.99 -41.77 12.42
CA SER A 43 -5.45 -43.17 12.48
C SER A 43 -6.97 -43.33 12.28
N ASN A 44 -7.76 -42.31 12.60
CA ASN A 44 -9.22 -42.34 12.57
C ASN A 44 -9.81 -41.73 11.28
N LEU A 45 -8.97 -41.35 10.32
CA LEU A 45 -9.37 -40.66 9.09
C LEU A 45 -9.33 -41.60 7.86
N PRO A 46 -10.14 -41.29 6.82
CA PRO A 46 -10.07 -42.00 5.55
C PRO A 46 -8.69 -41.80 4.89
N ASP A 47 -8.28 -42.79 4.09
CA ASP A 47 -6.89 -42.92 3.60
C ASP A 47 -6.35 -41.69 2.88
N ASP A 48 -7.17 -41.00 2.10
CA ASP A 48 -6.75 -39.82 1.34
C ASP A 48 -6.43 -38.65 2.28
N LEU A 49 -7.30 -38.38 3.26
CA LEU A 49 -7.07 -37.34 4.25
C LEU A 49 -5.95 -37.70 5.22
N ARG A 50 -5.77 -38.99 5.52
CA ARG A 50 -4.67 -39.51 6.33
C ARG A 50 -3.31 -39.21 5.69
N LYS A 51 -3.16 -39.46 4.39
CA LYS A 51 -1.94 -39.10 3.64
C LYS A 51 -1.67 -37.60 3.66
N SER A 52 -2.71 -36.79 3.46
CA SER A 52 -2.60 -35.33 3.55
C SER A 52 -2.19 -34.86 4.96
N ALA A 53 -2.79 -35.42 6.02
CA ALA A 53 -2.45 -35.09 7.40
C ALA A 53 -0.98 -35.38 7.73
N ILE A 54 -0.48 -36.55 7.31
CA ILE A 54 0.94 -36.92 7.47
C ILE A 54 1.83 -35.93 6.70
N SER A 55 1.49 -35.59 5.46
CA SER A 55 2.24 -34.60 4.67
C SER A 55 2.22 -33.20 5.29
N PHE A 56 1.13 -32.78 5.90
CA PHE A 56 1.03 -31.47 6.54
C PHE A 56 1.77 -31.41 7.88
N SER A 57 1.88 -32.53 8.58
CA SER A 57 2.61 -32.59 9.86
C SER A 57 4.10 -32.21 9.73
N SER A 58 4.72 -32.51 8.58
CA SER A 58 6.12 -32.17 8.31
C SER A 58 6.31 -30.75 7.75
N GLN A 59 5.25 -30.13 7.24
CA GLN A 59 5.32 -28.79 6.63
C GLN A 59 5.21 -27.68 7.67
N PRO A 60 5.91 -26.55 7.52
CA PRO A 60 5.80 -25.41 8.43
C PRO A 60 4.53 -24.57 8.23
N SER A 61 3.79 -24.80 7.14
CA SER A 61 2.67 -23.99 6.67
C SER A 61 1.60 -24.87 6.05
N ILE A 62 0.32 -24.65 6.38
CA ILE A 62 -0.80 -25.52 5.99
C ILE A 62 -1.98 -24.68 5.48
N PRO A 63 -2.63 -25.07 4.36
CA PRO A 63 -3.88 -24.44 3.93
C PRO A 63 -5.05 -24.71 4.89
N TYR A 64 -5.77 -23.65 5.28
CA TYR A 64 -6.93 -23.74 6.19
C TYR A 64 -8.01 -24.69 5.68
N LYS A 65 -8.30 -24.66 4.36
CA LYS A 65 -9.33 -25.50 3.76
C LYS A 65 -9.06 -26.99 4.00
N SER A 66 -7.80 -27.40 3.84
CA SER A 66 -7.36 -28.79 4.06
C SER A 66 -7.35 -29.16 5.55
N LEU A 67 -6.92 -28.25 6.42
CA LEU A 67 -7.02 -28.46 7.87
C LEU A 67 -8.48 -28.59 8.32
N ARG A 68 -9.37 -27.77 7.76
CA ARG A 68 -10.80 -27.77 8.06
C ARG A 68 -11.46 -29.07 7.61
N SER A 69 -11.14 -29.58 6.42
CA SER A 69 -11.71 -30.84 5.94
C SER A 69 -11.27 -32.02 6.80
N ILE A 70 -10.00 -32.09 7.18
CA ILE A 70 -9.45 -33.07 8.14
C ILE A 70 -10.17 -32.95 9.49
N TRP A 71 -10.38 -31.73 9.99
CA TRP A 71 -11.11 -31.52 11.24
C TRP A 71 -12.58 -31.91 11.12
N VAL A 72 -13.27 -31.66 10.00
CA VAL A 72 -14.68 -32.08 9.81
C VAL A 72 -14.81 -33.59 9.68
N ALA A 73 -13.80 -34.26 9.13
CA ALA A 73 -13.77 -35.72 8.99
C ALA A 73 -13.44 -36.45 10.31
N SER A 74 -12.89 -35.77 11.32
CA SER A 74 -12.61 -36.40 12.61
C SER A 74 -13.89 -36.70 13.40
N ASP A 75 -13.83 -37.65 14.32
CA ASP A 75 -14.96 -37.99 15.18
C ASP A 75 -15.37 -36.80 16.09
N PRO A 76 -16.66 -36.39 16.11
CA PRO A 76 -17.10 -35.24 16.90
C PRO A 76 -16.95 -35.42 18.42
N ALA A 77 -16.90 -36.65 18.95
CA ALA A 77 -16.80 -36.88 20.39
C ALA A 77 -15.37 -36.64 20.93
N THR A 78 -14.35 -36.88 20.11
CA THR A 78 -12.93 -36.70 20.47
C THR A 78 -12.33 -35.42 19.89
N ARG A 79 -13.12 -34.63 19.15
CA ARG A 79 -12.67 -33.44 18.42
C ARG A 79 -12.38 -32.26 19.36
N PRO A 80 -11.15 -31.71 19.34
CA PRO A 80 -10.85 -30.48 20.07
C PRO A 80 -11.54 -29.27 19.41
N PRO A 81 -11.96 -28.25 20.21
CA PRO A 81 -12.54 -27.03 19.66
C PRO A 81 -11.51 -26.31 18.77
N LEU A 82 -11.99 -25.83 17.62
CA LEU A 82 -11.13 -25.22 16.59
C LEU A 82 -10.38 -23.99 17.12
N SER A 83 -10.98 -23.24 18.05
CA SER A 83 -10.35 -22.09 18.71
C SER A 83 -9.11 -22.47 19.52
N VAL A 84 -9.13 -23.62 20.19
CA VAL A 84 -7.99 -24.14 20.96
C VAL A 84 -6.91 -24.67 20.02
N LEU A 85 -7.31 -25.36 18.95
CA LEU A 85 -6.39 -25.87 17.94
C LEU A 85 -5.63 -24.74 17.22
N LEU A 86 -6.32 -23.64 16.92
CA LEU A 86 -5.75 -22.47 16.25
C LEU A 86 -5.11 -21.47 17.22
N HIS A 87 -5.15 -21.75 18.52
CA HIS A 87 -4.55 -20.86 19.52
C HIS A 87 -3.04 -20.75 19.27
N GLY A 88 -2.55 -19.51 19.15
CA GLY A 88 -1.15 -19.23 18.84
C GLY A 88 -0.74 -19.49 17.37
N SER A 89 -1.66 -19.90 16.49
CA SER A 89 -1.38 -19.99 15.05
C SER A 89 -1.39 -18.59 14.42
N SER A 90 -0.41 -18.33 13.54
CA SER A 90 -0.32 -17.10 12.76
C SER A 90 -0.81 -17.33 11.34
N PHE A 91 -1.60 -16.39 10.83
CA PHE A 91 -2.05 -16.41 9.45
C PHE A 91 -0.96 -15.82 8.56
N LEU A 92 -0.50 -16.62 7.58
CA LEU A 92 0.49 -16.19 6.60
C LEU A 92 -0.25 -15.49 5.46
N PHE A 93 -0.47 -14.19 5.65
CA PHE A 93 -0.99 -13.34 4.59
C PHE A 93 0.17 -12.96 3.66
N THR A 94 0.09 -13.38 2.40
CA THR A 94 0.87 -12.73 1.36
C THR A 94 0.29 -11.32 1.22
N SER A 95 1.07 -10.31 1.61
CA SER A 95 0.64 -8.92 1.35
C SER A 95 0.31 -8.82 -0.13
N PRO A 96 -0.89 -8.34 -0.50
CA PRO A 96 -1.20 -8.07 -1.89
C PRO A 96 -0.08 -7.23 -2.50
N LYS A 97 0.26 -7.49 -3.78
CA LYS A 97 1.30 -6.73 -4.47
C LYS A 97 1.07 -5.24 -4.19
N PRO A 98 2.05 -4.52 -3.61
CA PRO A 98 1.91 -3.10 -3.35
C PRO A 98 1.46 -2.41 -4.63
N ARG A 99 0.37 -1.63 -4.57
CA ARG A 99 -0.16 -0.95 -5.75
C ARG A 99 0.94 -0.07 -6.32
N GLU A 100 1.28 -0.29 -7.59
CA GLU A 100 2.20 0.58 -8.30
C GLU A 100 1.62 1.99 -8.29
N LYS A 101 2.37 2.96 -7.74
CA LYS A 101 1.94 4.36 -7.76
C LYS A 101 1.82 4.80 -9.21
N SER A 102 0.70 5.45 -9.54
CA SER A 102 0.44 5.97 -10.88
C SER A 102 1.55 6.93 -11.32
N GLU A 103 1.91 6.88 -12.61
CA GLU A 103 2.92 7.75 -13.22
C GLU A 103 2.64 9.24 -12.95
N GLN A 104 1.37 9.62 -12.93
CA GLN A 104 0.94 10.99 -12.59
C GLN A 104 1.33 11.41 -11.16
N LEU A 105 1.27 10.48 -10.20
CA LEU A 105 1.65 10.77 -8.81
C LEU A 105 3.18 10.84 -8.66
N LYS A 106 3.93 9.99 -9.38
CA LYS A 106 5.41 10.05 -9.41
C LYS A 106 5.90 11.38 -9.97
N ALA A 107 5.31 11.85 -11.07
CA ALA A 107 5.64 13.15 -11.66
C ALA A 107 5.37 14.32 -10.70
N ARG A 108 4.27 14.26 -9.94
CA ARG A 108 3.96 15.27 -8.92
C ARG A 108 4.96 15.27 -7.76
N LEU A 109 5.38 14.09 -7.29
CA LEU A 109 6.37 13.98 -6.22
C LEU A 109 7.74 14.53 -6.67
N LYS A 110 8.18 14.17 -7.88
CA LYS A 110 9.43 14.70 -8.45
C LYS A 110 9.40 16.23 -8.59
N LYS A 111 8.25 16.80 -8.98
CA LYS A 111 8.08 18.26 -9.06
C LYS A 111 8.16 18.93 -7.69
N LEU A 112 7.62 18.30 -6.64
CA LEU A 112 7.71 18.85 -5.28
C LEU A 112 9.15 18.80 -4.74
N GLU A 113 9.88 17.74 -5.05
CA GLU A 113 11.29 17.58 -4.70
C GLU A 113 12.17 18.65 -5.38
N GLU A 114 12.01 18.84 -6.69
CA GLU A 114 12.71 19.89 -7.45
C GLU A 114 12.43 21.30 -6.89
N LEU A 115 11.19 21.57 -6.46
CA LEU A 115 10.84 22.84 -5.82
C LEU A 115 11.48 23.00 -4.44
N ALA A 116 11.63 21.92 -3.67
CA ALA A 116 12.32 21.96 -2.39
C ALA A 116 13.82 22.22 -2.58
N GLU A 117 14.46 21.57 -3.55
CA GLU A 117 15.87 21.80 -3.90
C GLU A 117 16.13 23.24 -4.32
N ARG A 118 15.27 23.80 -5.19
CA ARG A 118 15.38 25.20 -5.61
C ARG A 118 15.24 26.17 -4.44
N LYS A 119 14.35 25.90 -3.48
CA LYS A 119 14.19 26.72 -2.27
C LYS A 119 15.43 26.64 -1.39
N ALA A 120 15.96 25.44 -1.15
CA ALA A 120 17.19 25.26 -0.38
C ALA A 120 18.39 25.98 -1.02
N TYR A 121 18.51 25.92 -2.34
CA TYR A 121 19.53 26.68 -3.06
C TYR A 121 19.34 28.19 -2.91
N ALA A 122 18.10 28.69 -3.02
CA ALA A 122 17.79 30.10 -2.83
C ALA A 122 18.13 30.60 -1.42
N GLU A 123 17.94 29.75 -0.39
CA GLU A 123 18.36 30.06 0.98
C GLU A 123 19.88 30.17 1.12
N LEU A 124 20.63 29.26 0.48
CA LEU A 124 22.11 29.29 0.50
C LEU A 124 22.70 30.51 -0.21
N VAL A 125 22.05 30.98 -1.27
CA VAL A 125 22.56 32.08 -2.10
C VAL A 125 21.98 33.44 -1.66
N LYS A 126 21.07 33.45 -0.69
CA LYS A 126 20.35 34.65 -0.22
C LYS A 126 21.25 35.82 0.19
N ASP A 127 22.42 35.53 0.77
CA ASP A 127 23.34 36.55 1.28
C ASP A 127 24.30 37.08 0.19
N ILE A 128 24.43 36.35 -0.92
CA ILE A 128 25.30 36.70 -2.05
C ILE A 128 24.49 37.36 -3.18
N THR A 129 23.24 36.91 -3.38
CA THR A 129 22.38 37.49 -4.41
C THR A 129 21.85 38.85 -3.95
N PRO A 130 22.03 39.92 -4.74
CA PRO A 130 21.39 41.19 -4.45
C PRO A 130 19.88 40.97 -4.40
N LYS A 131 19.24 41.41 -3.30
CA LYS A 131 17.79 41.32 -3.13
C LYS A 131 17.15 41.95 -4.36
N LYS A 132 16.47 41.14 -5.19
CA LYS A 132 15.61 41.65 -6.25
C LYS A 132 14.59 42.54 -5.55
N GLN A 133 14.74 43.86 -5.70
CA GLN A 133 13.66 44.77 -5.39
C GLN A 133 12.49 44.31 -6.25
N THR A 134 11.48 43.76 -5.61
CA THR A 134 10.17 43.56 -6.20
C THR A 134 9.56 44.95 -6.28
N ASP A 135 10.09 45.77 -7.19
CA ASP A 135 9.38 46.93 -7.70
C ASP A 135 8.22 46.35 -8.51
N GLU A 136 7.13 46.01 -7.83
CA GLU A 136 5.83 45.89 -8.48
C GLU A 136 5.37 47.32 -8.79
N PRO A 137 5.49 47.81 -10.04
CA PRO A 137 5.08 49.18 -10.38
C PRO A 137 3.56 49.29 -10.52
N PHE A 138 2.86 48.15 -10.43
CA PHE A 138 1.42 48.04 -10.53
C PHE A 138 0.94 47.25 -9.33
N SER A 139 0.34 47.95 -8.37
CA SER A 139 -0.52 47.32 -7.37
C SER A 139 -1.44 46.34 -8.07
N SER A 140 -1.32 45.06 -7.72
CA SER A 140 -2.17 43.99 -8.24
C SER A 140 -3.64 44.38 -8.07
N TYR A 141 -4.48 44.08 -9.07
CA TYR A 141 -5.93 44.29 -9.09
C TYR A 141 -6.66 43.87 -7.79
N LYS A 142 -6.05 42.96 -7.00
CA LYS A 142 -6.49 42.58 -5.65
C LYS A 142 -6.55 43.74 -4.64
N ASP A 143 -5.67 44.73 -4.77
CA ASP A 143 -5.66 45.96 -3.94
C ASP A 143 -6.53 47.07 -4.53
N GLN A 144 -6.83 47.02 -5.85
CA GLN A 144 -7.76 47.94 -6.51
C GLN A 144 -9.23 47.58 -6.28
N LEU A 145 -9.52 46.31 -5.96
CA LEU A 145 -10.85 45.83 -5.56
C LEU A 145 -11.16 46.24 -4.12
N GLY A 146 -11.12 47.55 -3.85
CA GLY A 146 -11.29 48.17 -2.55
C GLY A 146 -12.38 47.50 -1.70
N PHE A 147 -11.94 46.58 -0.83
CA PHE A 147 -12.70 46.22 0.34
C PHE A 147 -12.54 47.37 1.33
N GLY A 148 -13.32 48.42 1.08
CA GLY A 148 -13.46 49.56 1.96
C GLY A 148 -13.93 49.11 3.34
N CYS A 149 -13.00 49.01 4.29
CA CYS A 149 -13.33 48.92 5.70
C CYS A 149 -13.11 50.29 6.36
N CYS A 150 -14.19 51.07 6.30
CA CYS A 150 -14.65 52.00 7.33
C CYS A 150 -13.73 53.17 7.72
N ARG A 151 -14.17 54.38 7.29
CA ARG A 151 -13.93 55.63 8.04
C ARG A 151 -14.27 55.39 9.52
N ARG A 152 -13.31 55.52 10.42
CA ARG A 152 -13.55 55.83 11.84
C ARG A 152 -12.80 57.11 12.18
N HIS A 153 -13.56 58.03 12.73
CA HIS A 153 -13.15 59.35 13.16
C HIS A 153 -11.98 59.32 14.17
N ASN A 154 -11.04 60.24 13.92
CA ASN A 154 -10.50 61.21 14.87
C ASN A 154 -9.73 60.70 16.10
N TRP A 155 -8.40 60.78 16.04
CA TRP A 155 -7.51 61.06 17.17
C TRP A 155 -6.21 61.67 16.59
N LEU A 156 -6.01 62.99 16.70
CA LEU A 156 -4.72 63.65 17.08
C LEU A 156 -4.49 65.12 16.66
N ASP A 157 -5.39 65.84 15.98
CA ASP A 157 -5.08 67.23 15.54
C ASP A 157 -6.06 68.33 16.02
N LEU A 158 -6.57 68.25 17.24
CA LEU A 158 -7.28 69.39 17.86
C LEU A 158 -6.94 69.56 19.35
N CYS A 159 -5.65 69.64 19.67
CA CYS A 159 -5.17 70.04 20.99
C CYS A 159 -3.84 70.82 20.89
N HIS A 160 -3.81 71.90 20.12
CA HIS A 160 -2.78 72.95 20.24
C HIS A 160 -3.28 74.27 19.67
N ALA A 161 -4.27 74.85 20.35
CA ALA A 161 -4.64 76.25 20.24
C ALA A 161 -5.09 76.75 21.63
N CYS A 162 -4.12 76.80 22.54
CA CYS A 162 -4.02 77.76 23.64
C CYS A 162 -2.55 77.85 24.05
#